data_AF-A0A8J5XZA2-F1
#
_entry.id   AF-A0A8J5XZA2-F1
#
_cell.length_a   1.000
_cell.length_b   1.000
_cell.length_c   1.000
_cell.angle_alpha   90.00
_cell.angle_beta   90.00
_cell.angle_gamma   90.00
#
_symmetry.space_group_name_H-M   'P 1'
#
loop_
_entity.id
_entity.type
_entity.pdbx_description
1 polymer ?
#
loop_
_entity_poly.entity_id
_entity_poly.type
_entity_poly.pdbx_seq_one_letter_code
_entity_poly.pdbx_strand_id
1 'polypeptide(L)'
;MGGHGGLNITMQKSYAPYTRKNRERVERDERELAETQAAARAAEAAAASALRLERLRAEGLAPPAPLEHVNFFAEEEAALLTEHADAEARRREKEQLRRLMPDCELGRSASEPQPWYLRTSSAAQSAAGASQMAGGHGGGGGAAAAAAAVVAM
;
A
#
# COMPACT_ATOMS: atom_id res chain seq x y z
N MET A 1 41.47 36.05 17.58
CA MET A 1 40.65 36.24 16.35
C MET A 1 39.73 35.03 16.25
N GLY A 2 38.53 35.14 16.80
CA GLY A 2 37.61 34.02 17.02
C GLY A 2 37.10 33.45 15.69
N GLY A 3 37.50 32.21 15.42
CA GLY A 3 36.99 31.45 14.29
C GLY A 3 35.50 31.17 14.49
N HIS A 4 34.66 31.91 13.78
CA HIS A 4 33.32 31.43 13.46
C HIS A 4 33.50 30.19 12.59
N GLY A 5 33.48 29.01 13.23
CA GLY A 5 33.43 27.74 12.52
C GLY A 5 32.29 27.82 11.50
N GLY A 6 32.58 27.44 10.26
CA GLY A 6 31.70 27.55 9.08
C GLY A 6 30.43 26.70 9.12
N LEU A 7 29.81 26.55 10.29
CA LEU A 7 28.51 25.95 10.49
C LEU A 7 27.45 26.98 10.14
N ASN A 8 26.45 26.57 9.37
CA ASN A 8 25.32 27.42 9.02
C ASN A 8 24.58 27.89 10.28
N ILE A 9 24.84 29.14 10.71
CA ILE A 9 24.23 29.75 11.91
C ILE A 9 22.71 29.83 11.83
N THR A 10 22.12 29.75 10.63
CA THR A 10 20.66 29.79 10.47
C THR A 10 20.00 28.55 11.06
N MET A 11 20.62 27.38 10.96
CA MET A 11 20.05 26.13 11.48
C MET A 11 20.00 26.09 13.01
N GLN A 12 20.76 26.97 13.68
CA GLN A 12 20.75 27.12 15.13
C GLN A 12 19.61 28.01 15.63
N LYS A 13 18.91 28.71 14.73
CA LYS A 13 17.82 29.63 15.08
C LYS A 13 16.46 28.94 15.00
N SER A 14 15.58 29.26 15.94
CA SER A 14 14.24 28.67 16.06
C SER A 14 13.31 29.01 14.88
N TYR A 15 13.53 30.12 14.18
CA TYR A 15 12.71 30.55 13.05
C TYR A 15 13.16 29.95 11.71
N ALA A 16 14.25 29.18 11.67
CA ALA A 16 14.78 28.70 10.40
C ALA A 16 13.83 27.66 9.77
N PRO A 17 13.36 27.88 8.53
CA PRO A 17 12.28 27.10 7.92
C PRO A 17 12.70 25.66 7.66
N TYR A 18 14.00 25.43 7.46
CA TYR A 18 14.54 24.12 7.13
C TYR A 18 14.80 23.24 8.35
N THR A 19 14.57 23.73 9.56
CA THR A 19 14.66 22.89 10.75
C THR A 19 13.53 21.86 10.73
N ARG A 20 13.84 20.62 11.11
CA ARG A 20 12.88 19.52 11.15
C ARG A 20 11.59 19.90 11.91
N LYS A 21 11.74 20.55 13.07
CA LYS A 21 10.61 21.01 13.90
C LYS A 21 9.68 21.99 13.18
N ASN A 22 10.22 22.87 12.34
CA ASN A 22 9.41 23.84 11.61
C ASN A 22 8.75 23.20 10.39
N ARG A 23 9.43 22.26 9.71
CA ARG A 23 8.80 21.46 8.64
C ARG A 23 7.63 20.64 9.15
N GLU A 24 7.80 19.95 10.28
CA GLU A 24 6.74 19.17 10.92
C GLU A 24 5.58 20.05 11.43
N ARG A 25 5.86 21.31 11.80
CA ARG A 25 4.80 22.27 12.13
C ARG A 25 4.02 22.69 10.90
N VAL A 26 4.73 23.09 9.83
CA VAL A 26 4.10 23.47 8.56
C VAL A 26 3.27 22.33 8.00
N GLU A 27 3.79 21.10 7.99
CA GLU A 27 3.06 19.92 7.51
C GLU A 27 1.78 19.66 8.30
N ARG A 28 1.80 19.87 9.62
CA ARG A 28 0.61 19.75 10.47
C ARG A 28 -0.39 20.86 10.16
N ASP A 29 0.07 22.10 10.09
CA ASP A 29 -0.80 23.25 9.82
C ASP A 29 -1.44 23.13 8.42
N GLU A 30 -0.68 22.67 7.42
CA GLU A 30 -1.17 22.38 6.07
C GLU A 30 -2.19 21.25 6.06
N ARG A 31 -1.97 20.19 6.85
CA ARG A 31 -2.91 19.08 6.97
C ARG A 31 -4.21 19.51 7.65
N GLU A 32 -4.13 20.23 8.76
CA GLU A 32 -5.32 20.78 9.44
C GLU A 32 -6.09 21.72 8.52
N LEU A 33 -5.39 22.55 7.74
CA LEU A 33 -6.01 23.41 6.74
C LEU A 33 -6.66 22.60 5.61
N ALA A 34 -6.03 21.53 5.14
CA ALA A 34 -6.59 20.66 4.11
C ALA A 34 -7.86 19.95 4.61
N GLU A 35 -7.85 19.43 5.83
CA GLU A 35 -9.00 18.78 6.45
C GLU A 35 -10.18 19.76 6.64
N THR A 36 -9.91 20.97 7.13
CA THR A 36 -10.94 22.01 7.28
C THR A 36 -11.51 22.50 5.95
N GLN A 37 -10.68 22.68 4.93
CA GLN A 37 -11.14 23.04 3.59
C GLN A 37 -11.97 21.91 2.94
N ALA A 38 -11.56 20.66 3.13
CA ALA A 38 -12.33 19.51 2.64
C ALA A 38 -13.69 19.42 3.33
N ALA A 39 -13.74 19.61 4.65
CA ALA A 39 -14.98 19.64 5.41
C ALA A 39 -15.91 20.80 4.95
N ALA A 40 -15.36 21.99 4.72
CA ALA A 40 -16.11 23.13 4.21
C ALA A 40 -16.72 22.85 2.82
N ARG A 41 -15.91 22.32 1.88
CA ARG A 41 -16.39 21.94 0.54
C ARG A 41 -17.48 20.86 0.59
N ALA A 42 -17.33 19.87 1.47
CA ALA A 42 -18.33 18.83 1.67
C ALA A 42 -19.64 19.42 2.22
N ALA A 43 -19.57 20.33 3.18
CA ALA A 43 -20.74 21.02 3.73
C ALA A 43 -21.44 21.89 2.67
N GLU A 44 -20.69 22.63 1.86
CA GLU A 44 -21.21 23.42 0.74
C GLU A 44 -21.88 22.52 -0.32
N ALA A 45 -21.27 21.41 -0.69
CA ALA A 45 -21.84 20.45 -1.62
C ALA A 45 -23.13 19.82 -1.08
N ALA A 46 -23.16 19.46 0.21
CA ALA A 46 -24.35 18.94 0.87
C ALA A 46 -25.47 19.99 0.89
N ALA A 47 -25.17 21.23 1.27
CA ALA A 47 -26.14 22.33 1.28
C ALA A 47 -26.68 22.63 -0.14
N ALA A 48 -25.81 22.65 -1.15
CA ALA A 48 -26.21 22.83 -2.54
C ALA A 48 -27.12 21.69 -3.04
N SER A 49 -26.81 20.43 -2.68
CA SER A 49 -27.65 19.28 -3.02
C SER A 49 -29.01 19.35 -2.33
N ALA A 50 -29.06 19.78 -1.07
CA ALA A 50 -30.30 19.93 -0.31
C ALA A 50 -31.19 21.01 -0.91
N LEU A 51 -30.63 22.18 -1.22
CA LEU A 51 -31.36 23.26 -1.92
C LEU A 51 -31.86 22.82 -3.29
N ARG A 52 -31.08 22.04 -4.04
CA ARG A 52 -31.51 21.48 -5.33
C ARG A 52 -32.70 20.55 -5.15
N LEU A 53 -32.67 19.67 -4.15
CA LEU A 53 -33.79 18.78 -3.83
C LEU A 53 -35.03 19.56 -3.40
N GLU A 54 -34.88 20.62 -2.59
CA GLU A 54 -35.99 21.49 -2.21
C GLU A 54 -36.64 22.18 -3.40
N ARG A 55 -35.83 22.68 -4.35
CA ARG A 55 -36.34 23.26 -5.61
C ARG A 55 -37.14 22.24 -6.42
N LEU A 56 -36.61 21.03 -6.60
CA LEU A 56 -37.31 19.96 -7.34
C LEU A 56 -38.63 19.57 -6.66
N ARG A 57 -38.66 19.54 -5.32
CA ARG A 57 -39.89 19.30 -4.56
C ARG A 57 -40.91 20.43 -4.75
N ALA A 58 -40.45 21.69 -4.77
CA ALA A 58 -41.32 22.84 -5.02
C ALA A 58 -41.89 22.86 -6.45
N GLU A 59 -41.11 22.39 -7.43
CA GLU A 59 -41.54 22.19 -8.82
C GLU A 59 -42.51 21.01 -8.99
N GLY A 60 -42.82 20.27 -7.92
CA GLY A 60 -43.75 19.15 -7.95
C GLY A 60 -43.16 17.87 -8.55
N LEU A 61 -41.85 17.82 -8.80
CA LEU A 61 -41.15 16.57 -9.11
C LEU A 61 -41.01 15.78 -7.80
N ALA A 62 -42.04 14.99 -7.49
CA ALA A 62 -41.93 13.99 -6.44
C ALA A 62 -40.74 13.07 -6.75
N PRO A 63 -39.92 12.71 -5.75
CA PRO A 63 -38.88 11.72 -5.96
C PRO A 63 -39.58 10.44 -6.47
N PRO A 64 -39.11 9.85 -7.59
CA PRO A 64 -39.66 8.58 -8.04
C PRO A 64 -39.55 7.57 -6.89
N ALA A 65 -40.50 6.64 -6.80
CA ALA A 65 -40.40 5.51 -5.89
C ALA A 65 -39.00 4.87 -6.01
N PRO A 66 -38.41 4.34 -4.92
CA PRO A 66 -37.09 3.74 -4.98
C PRO A 66 -37.12 2.67 -6.08
N LEU A 67 -36.43 2.95 -7.18
CA LEU A 67 -36.28 2.02 -8.27
C LEU A 67 -35.45 0.87 -7.72
N GLU A 68 -35.96 -0.35 -7.83
CA GLU A 68 -35.19 -1.55 -7.55
C GLU A 68 -33.89 -1.46 -8.36
N HIS A 69 -32.74 -1.45 -7.67
CA HIS A 69 -31.45 -1.45 -8.33
C HIS A 69 -31.24 -2.82 -8.97
N VAL A 70 -31.57 -2.93 -10.25
CA VAL A 70 -31.31 -4.14 -11.04
C VAL A 70 -29.83 -4.16 -11.36
N ASN A 71 -29.06 -4.90 -10.57
CA ASN A 71 -27.67 -5.19 -10.91
C ASN A 71 -27.67 -6.23 -12.04
N PHE A 72 -27.39 -5.78 -13.26
CA PHE A 72 -27.30 -6.63 -14.44
C PHE A 72 -26.20 -7.69 -14.34
N PHE A 73 -25.19 -7.47 -13.49
CA PHE A 73 -24.04 -8.35 -13.31
C PHE A 73 -24.09 -9.18 -12.02
N ALA A 74 -25.25 -9.26 -11.36
CA ALA A 74 -25.37 -9.97 -10.09
C ALA A 74 -24.99 -11.46 -10.23
N GLU A 75 -25.32 -12.07 -11.37
CA GLU A 75 -25.02 -13.47 -11.65
C GLU A 75 -23.52 -13.66 -11.93
N GLU A 76 -22.92 -12.77 -12.69
CA GLU A 76 -21.49 -12.79 -13.02
C GLU A 76 -20.61 -12.51 -11.80
N GLU A 77 -21.00 -11.56 -10.94
CA GLU A 77 -20.30 -11.29 -9.69
C GLU A 77 -20.38 -12.48 -8.72
N ALA A 78 -21.56 -13.12 -8.62
CA ALA A 78 -21.71 -14.34 -7.83
C ALA A 78 -20.85 -15.48 -8.39
N ALA A 79 -20.82 -15.66 -9.71
CA ALA A 79 -19.97 -16.65 -10.35
C ALA A 79 -18.48 -16.39 -10.07
N LEU A 80 -18.01 -15.16 -10.24
CA LEU A 80 -16.63 -14.79 -9.93
C LEU A 80 -16.29 -15.02 -8.46
N LEU A 81 -17.20 -14.70 -7.54
CA LEU A 81 -17.00 -14.98 -6.11
C LEU A 81 -16.88 -16.48 -5.83
N THR A 82 -17.68 -17.33 -6.49
CA THR A 82 -17.56 -18.78 -6.37
C THR A 82 -16.23 -19.29 -6.95
N GLU A 83 -15.81 -18.80 -8.12
CA GLU A 83 -14.53 -19.15 -8.72
C GLU A 83 -13.35 -18.74 -7.83
N HIS A 84 -13.42 -17.55 -7.23
CA HIS A 84 -12.42 -17.08 -6.27
C HIS A 84 -12.37 -17.96 -5.01
N ALA A 85 -13.53 -18.34 -4.48
CA ALA A 85 -13.62 -19.24 -3.33
C ALA A 85 -13.02 -20.62 -3.64
N ASP A 86 -13.32 -21.18 -4.82
CA ASP A 86 -12.76 -22.45 -5.28
C ASP A 86 -11.25 -22.36 -5.52
N ALA A 87 -10.77 -21.25 -6.09
CA ALA A 87 -9.34 -21.00 -6.26
C ALA A 87 -8.61 -20.88 -4.92
N GLU A 88 -9.21 -20.21 -3.94
CA GLU A 88 -8.70 -20.15 -2.57
C GLU A 88 -8.69 -21.52 -1.89
N ALA A 89 -9.75 -22.31 -2.05
CA ALA A 89 -9.83 -23.67 -1.52
C ALA A 89 -8.72 -24.55 -2.11
N ARG A 90 -8.51 -24.52 -3.43
CA ARG A 90 -7.41 -25.22 -4.11
C ARG A 90 -6.04 -24.74 -3.63
N ARG A 91 -5.86 -23.43 -3.35
CA ARG A 91 -4.61 -22.90 -2.78
C ARG A 91 -4.38 -23.45 -1.37
N ARG A 92 -5.40 -23.45 -0.51
CA ARG A 92 -5.32 -23.99 0.86
C ARG A 92 -5.03 -25.49 0.86
N GLU A 93 -5.68 -26.27 -0.01
CA GLU A 93 -5.43 -27.70 -0.16
C GLU A 93 -3.99 -27.99 -0.62
N LYS A 94 -3.49 -27.24 -1.63
CA LYS A 94 -2.08 -27.33 -2.05
C LYS A 94 -1.11 -27.01 -0.91
N GLU A 95 -1.41 -26.00 -0.11
CA GLU A 95 -0.59 -25.63 1.04
C GLU A 95 -0.63 -26.70 2.13
N GLN A 96 -1.80 -27.30 2.39
CA GLN A 96 -1.94 -28.44 3.29
C GLN A 96 -1.17 -29.67 2.79
N LEU A 97 -1.24 -29.97 1.50
CA LEU A 97 -0.49 -31.06 0.88
C LEU A 97 1.01 -30.83 1.01
N ARG A 98 1.48 -29.60 0.73
CA ARG A 98 2.88 -29.20 0.92
C ARG A 98 3.33 -29.33 2.38
N ARG A 99 2.44 -29.05 3.34
CA ARG A 99 2.72 -29.23 4.78
C ARG A 99 2.79 -30.69 5.19
N LEU A 100 1.92 -31.55 4.63
CA LEU A 100 1.84 -32.97 4.97
C LEU A 100 2.90 -33.82 4.27
N MET A 101 3.29 -33.46 3.03
CA MET A 101 4.26 -34.16 2.21
C MET A 101 5.20 -33.16 1.50
N PRO A 102 6.21 -32.62 2.20
CA PRO A 102 7.14 -31.64 1.64
C PRO A 102 8.03 -32.19 0.51
N ASP A 103 8.19 -33.51 0.42
CA ASP A 103 9.08 -34.18 -0.55
C ASP A 103 8.37 -34.67 -1.83
N CYS A 104 7.05 -34.44 -1.97
CA CYS A 104 6.25 -34.93 -3.09
C CYS A 104 6.17 -34.00 -4.31
N GLU A 105 6.88 -32.87 -4.32
CA GLU A 105 6.98 -32.02 -5.51
C GLU A 105 7.87 -32.72 -6.56
N LEU A 106 7.24 -33.43 -7.50
CA LEU A 106 7.85 -34.20 -8.62
C LEU A 106 8.72 -33.38 -9.60
N GLY A 107 9.09 -32.15 -9.26
CA GLY A 107 9.81 -31.21 -10.14
C GLY A 107 11.17 -30.73 -9.66
N ARG A 108 11.56 -30.98 -8.40
CA ARG A 108 12.87 -30.67 -7.80
C ARG A 108 12.80 -31.10 -6.34
N SER A 109 13.45 -32.20 -5.97
CA SER A 109 13.61 -32.48 -4.55
C SER A 109 14.49 -31.39 -3.94
N ALA A 110 14.10 -30.82 -2.79
CA ALA A 110 14.90 -29.81 -2.09
C ALA A 110 16.31 -30.33 -1.71
N SER A 111 16.52 -31.65 -1.78
CA SER A 111 17.75 -32.37 -1.52
C SER A 111 18.62 -32.64 -2.76
N GLU A 112 18.14 -32.37 -3.98
CA GLU A 112 18.93 -32.56 -5.19
C GLU A 112 20.01 -31.47 -5.32
N PRO A 113 21.30 -31.84 -5.29
CA PRO A 113 22.36 -30.86 -5.46
C PRO A 113 22.27 -30.22 -6.84
N GLN A 114 22.27 -28.88 -6.87
CA GLN A 114 22.34 -28.09 -8.10
C GLN A 114 23.40 -28.65 -9.06
N PRO A 115 23.06 -28.88 -10.35
CA PRO A 115 24.00 -29.35 -11.35
C PRO A 115 25.23 -28.46 -11.43
N TRP A 116 26.40 -29.05 -11.65
CA TRP A 116 27.69 -28.35 -11.58
C TRP A 116 27.79 -27.12 -12.49
N TYR A 117 27.04 -27.07 -13.60
CA TYR A 117 27.01 -25.97 -14.55
C TYR A 117 26.04 -24.83 -14.19
N LEU A 118 25.11 -25.04 -13.24
CA LEU A 118 24.20 -24.01 -12.70
C LEU A 118 24.70 -23.40 -11.38
N ARG A 119 25.80 -23.92 -10.83
CA ARG A 119 26.51 -23.32 -9.71
C ARG A 119 27.14 -22.02 -10.17
N THR A 120 26.43 -20.90 -10.02
CA THR A 120 27.06 -19.59 -10.03
C THR A 120 28.16 -19.59 -8.96
N SER A 121 29.27 -18.91 -9.23
CA SER A 121 30.54 -18.96 -8.50
C SER A 121 30.51 -18.47 -7.04
N SER A 122 29.39 -18.61 -6.31
CA SER A 122 29.31 -18.29 -4.89
C SER A 122 30.20 -19.20 -4.02
N ALA A 123 30.53 -20.41 -4.49
CA ALA A 123 31.55 -21.25 -3.86
C ALA A 123 32.98 -20.68 -4.00
N ALA A 124 33.24 -19.82 -4.99
CA ALA A 124 34.49 -19.06 -5.09
C ALA A 124 34.48 -17.82 -4.18
N GLN A 125 33.30 -17.31 -3.79
CA GLN A 125 33.16 -16.18 -2.86
C GLN A 125 33.16 -16.61 -1.39
N SER A 126 32.71 -17.83 -1.04
CA SER A 126 32.76 -18.32 0.35
C SER A 126 34.16 -18.68 0.82
N ALA A 127 35.09 -19.02 -0.08
CA ALA A 127 36.51 -19.20 0.26
C ALA A 127 37.26 -17.86 0.42
N ALA A 128 36.79 -16.80 -0.25
CA ALA A 128 37.35 -15.44 -0.12
C ALA A 128 36.79 -14.66 1.10
N GLY A 129 35.69 -15.13 1.71
CA GLY A 129 35.03 -14.50 2.85
C GLY A 129 35.58 -14.88 4.24
N ALA A 130 36.54 -15.81 4.33
CA ALA A 130 37.16 -16.20 5.61
C ALA A 130 38.26 -15.24 6.11
N SER A 131 38.48 -14.11 5.43
CA SER A 131 39.43 -13.06 5.82
C SER A 131 38.76 -11.68 5.91
N GLN A 132 37.58 -11.60 6.53
CA GLN A 132 37.07 -10.35 7.10
C GLN A 132 36.29 -10.67 8.37
N MET A 133 37.00 -10.65 9.49
CA MET A 133 36.45 -10.78 10.83
C MET A 133 35.48 -9.63 11.15
N ALA A 134 34.40 -9.99 11.85
CA ALA A 134 33.68 -9.18 12.82
C ALA A 134 32.88 -7.94 12.33
N GLY A 135 31.56 -8.02 12.54
CA GLY A 135 30.59 -6.92 12.49
C GLY A 135 29.98 -6.74 11.10
N GLY A 136 28.71 -6.98 10.84
CA GLY A 136 27.51 -6.75 11.63
C GLY A 136 26.55 -5.91 10.78
N HIS A 137 25.24 -6.16 10.88
CA HIS A 137 24.11 -5.63 10.07
C HIS A 137 23.85 -6.42 8.77
N GLY A 138 22.64 -6.88 8.45
CA GLY A 138 21.31 -6.52 8.94
C GLY A 138 20.46 -6.03 7.76
N GLY A 139 19.33 -6.69 7.49
CA GLY A 139 18.28 -6.26 6.54
C GLY A 139 18.30 -7.03 5.21
N GLY A 140 17.28 -7.77 4.78
CA GLY A 140 15.89 -7.87 5.25
C GLY A 140 14.95 -6.97 4.44
N GLY A 141 14.14 -7.60 3.57
CA GLY A 141 12.90 -7.06 2.98
C GLY A 141 13.10 -6.11 1.80
N GLY A 142 12.34 -6.17 0.72
CA GLY A 142 11.11 -6.88 0.43
C GLY A 142 10.43 -6.10 -0.71
N ALA A 143 10.17 -6.73 -1.84
CA ALA A 143 9.40 -6.13 -2.92
C ALA A 143 8.02 -6.80 -2.92
N ALA A 144 7.07 -6.17 -2.23
CA ALA A 144 5.66 -6.47 -2.36
C ALA A 144 5.08 -5.64 -3.51
N ALA A 145 4.41 -6.32 -4.42
CA ALA A 145 3.49 -5.72 -5.38
C ALA A 145 2.29 -5.12 -4.64
N ALA A 146 1.77 -4.00 -5.13
CA ALA A 146 0.44 -3.55 -4.77
C ALA A 146 -0.28 -3.01 -6.01
N ALA A 147 -1.52 -3.48 -6.11
CA ALA A 147 -2.44 -3.34 -7.21
C ALA A 147 -3.16 -1.98 -7.21
N ALA A 148 -3.86 -1.75 -8.31
CA ALA A 148 -4.64 -0.58 -8.65
C ALA A 148 -5.79 -0.29 -7.67
N ALA A 149 -6.10 0.99 -7.50
CA ALA A 149 -7.38 1.47 -7.01
C ALA A 149 -7.91 2.51 -8.02
N VAL A 150 -8.98 2.14 -8.71
CA VAL A 150 -9.88 3.05 -9.43
C VAL A 150 -10.90 3.53 -8.41
N VAL A 151 -10.95 4.86 -8.19
CA VAL A 151 -12.00 5.51 -7.44
C VAL A 151 -12.95 6.16 -8.44
N ALA A 152 -14.17 5.66 -8.47
CA ALA A 152 -15.31 6.32 -9.08
C ALA A 152 -15.91 7.33 -8.09
N MET A 153 -16.11 8.55 -8.55
CA MET A 153 -17.09 9.52 -8.04
C MET A 153 -17.52 10.43 -9.18
#